data_AF-A0A9D1TA37-F1
#
_entry.id   AF-A0A9D1TA37-F1
#
_cell.length_a   1.000
_cell.length_b   1.000
_cell.length_c   1.000
_cell.angle_alpha   90.00
_cell.angle_beta   90.00
_cell.angle_gamma   90.00
#
_symmetry.space_group_name_H-M   'P 1'
#
loop_
_entity.id
_entity.type
_entity.pdbx_description
1 polymer ?
#
loop_
_entity_poly.entity_id
_entity_poly.type
_entity_poly.pdbx_seq_one_letter_code
_entity_poly.pdbx_strand_id
1 'polypeptide(L)'
;MDHCAGLNLFSFKPGAVVVSARRAGTTATLDQMNKYLLYAQMPVVSSRYWNMVHGQTPEEVLEDKEGVQIMRVAGKNMAWLLRCMQAGKEKGISHPEQEERINTNFIR
;
A
#
# COMPACT_ATOMS: atom_id res chain seq x y z
N MET A 1 -1.92 15.32 4.78
CA MET A 1 -3.33 15.09 5.17
C MET A 1 -3.46 14.51 6.58
N ASP A 2 -2.60 13.57 7.01
CA ASP A 2 -2.58 13.07 8.41
C ASP A 2 -1.40 13.67 9.23
N HIS A 3 -0.18 13.61 8.69
CA HIS A 3 0.99 14.30 9.28
C HIS A 3 0.82 15.83 9.41
N CYS A 4 0.22 16.48 8.41
CA CYS A 4 -0.07 17.92 8.47
C CYS A 4 -1.12 18.29 9.53
N ALA A 5 -1.96 17.32 9.94
CA ALA A 5 -2.94 17.48 10.99
C ALA A 5 -2.41 17.04 12.36
N GLY A 6 -1.16 16.54 12.44
CA GLY A 6 -0.52 16.07 13.67
C GLY A 6 -1.09 14.76 14.23
N LEU A 7 -1.92 14.05 13.47
CA LEU A 7 -2.69 12.91 13.98
C LEU A 7 -1.95 11.56 13.85
N ASN A 8 -1.05 11.41 12.86
CA ASN A 8 -0.22 10.21 12.60
C ASN A 8 -1.01 8.87 12.71
N LEU A 9 -2.29 8.88 12.34
CA LEU A 9 -3.21 7.75 12.47
C LEU A 9 -2.84 6.56 11.60
N PHE A 10 -2.17 6.80 10.47
CA PHE A 10 -1.85 5.76 9.49
C PHE A 10 -0.42 5.25 9.55
N SER A 11 0.47 5.96 10.24
CA SER A 11 1.89 5.58 10.33
C SER A 11 2.05 4.14 10.82
N PHE A 12 2.91 3.39 10.12
CA PHE A 12 3.22 1.99 10.37
C PHE A 12 2.07 0.99 10.17
N LYS A 13 0.87 1.43 9.80
CA LYS A 13 -0.21 0.50 9.42
C LYS A 13 0.02 0.02 7.99
N PRO A 14 0.06 -1.31 7.74
CA PRO A 14 0.31 -1.81 6.40
C PRO A 14 -0.86 -1.47 5.49
N GLY A 15 -0.56 -1.11 4.25
CA GLY A 15 -1.56 -0.74 3.24
C GLY A 15 -1.24 -1.35 1.88
N ALA A 16 -2.29 -1.64 1.10
CA ALA A 16 -2.16 -2.05 -0.28
C ALA A 16 -3.12 -1.23 -1.14
N VAL A 17 -2.64 -0.73 -2.27
CA VAL A 17 -3.49 -0.18 -3.33
C VAL A 17 -3.82 -1.31 -4.31
N VAL A 18 -5.06 -1.36 -4.76
CA VAL A 18 -5.51 -2.21 -5.87
C VAL A 18 -6.22 -1.31 -6.89
N VAL A 19 -5.94 -1.52 -8.18
CA VAL A 19 -6.57 -0.76 -9.25
C VAL A 19 -7.23 -1.71 -10.25
N SER A 20 -8.41 -1.35 -10.72
CA SER A 20 -9.10 -2.06 -11.80
C SER A 20 -9.36 -1.11 -12.96
N ALA A 21 -9.17 -1.57 -14.19
CA ALA A 21 -9.65 -0.86 -15.37
C ALA A 21 -9.94 -1.79 -16.53
N ARG A 22 -10.80 -1.36 -17.45
CA ARG A 22 -11.08 -2.12 -18.67
C ARG A 22 -9.91 -2.21 -19.66
N ARG A 23 -9.04 -1.19 -19.69
CA ARG A 23 -7.93 -1.07 -20.66
C ARG A 23 -6.67 -0.52 -19.99
N ALA A 24 -6.40 0.78 -20.14
CA ALA A 24 -5.17 1.42 -19.70
C ALA A 24 -5.41 2.39 -18.54
N GLY A 25 -4.32 2.95 -18.00
CA GLY A 25 -4.32 3.96 -16.92
C GLY A 25 -4.02 3.40 -15.53
N THR A 26 -4.14 2.08 -15.37
CA THR A 26 -3.93 1.36 -14.11
C THR A 26 -2.53 1.56 -13.53
N THR A 27 -1.47 1.59 -14.34
CA THR A 27 -0.09 1.87 -13.86
C THR A 27 0.04 3.28 -13.29
N ALA A 28 -0.40 4.30 -14.02
CA ALA A 28 -0.31 5.69 -13.57
C ALA A 28 -1.14 5.93 -12.29
N THR A 29 -2.34 5.34 -12.22
CA THR A 29 -3.17 5.38 -11.01
C THR A 29 -2.49 4.65 -9.85
N LEU A 30 -1.91 3.47 -10.07
CA LEU A 30 -1.22 2.72 -9.02
C LEU A 30 -0.03 3.51 -8.46
N ASP A 31 0.78 4.12 -9.33
CA ASP A 31 1.91 4.95 -8.93
C ASP A 31 1.48 6.19 -8.14
N GLN A 32 0.43 6.87 -8.59
CA GLN A 32 -0.13 8.02 -7.88
C GLN A 32 -0.67 7.65 -6.51
N MET A 33 -1.43 6.55 -6.43
CA MET A 33 -2.07 6.12 -5.20
C MET A 33 -1.06 5.60 -4.17
N ASN A 34 -0.02 4.90 -4.59
CA ASN A 34 1.04 4.43 -3.69
C ASN A 34 1.77 5.59 -2.98
N LYS A 35 1.85 6.77 -3.60
CA LYS A 35 2.45 7.95 -2.95
C LYS A 35 1.76 8.29 -1.64
N TYR A 36 0.44 8.14 -1.53
CA TYR A 36 -0.27 8.43 -0.28
C TYR A 36 0.13 7.48 0.85
N LEU A 37 0.37 6.20 0.55
CA LEU A 37 0.88 5.24 1.53
C LEU A 37 2.29 5.62 1.99
N LEU A 38 3.15 6.00 1.05
CA LEU A 38 4.52 6.43 1.34
C LEU A 38 4.53 7.73 2.18
N TYR A 39 3.72 8.71 1.82
CA TYR A 39 3.59 9.97 2.55
C TYR A 39 3.04 9.79 3.96
N ALA A 40 2.29 8.72 4.22
CA ALA A 40 1.75 8.37 5.52
C ALA A 40 2.64 7.40 6.32
N GLN A 41 3.84 7.07 5.83
CA GLN A 41 4.74 6.07 6.43
C GLN A 41 4.09 4.69 6.62
N MET A 42 3.24 4.30 5.68
CA MET A 42 2.60 2.98 5.69
C MET A 42 3.51 1.95 5.00
N PRO A 43 3.76 0.78 5.61
CA PRO A 43 4.37 -0.35 4.91
C PRO A 43 3.52 -0.75 3.71
N VAL A 44 4.08 -0.60 2.51
CA VAL A 44 3.37 -0.94 1.26
C VAL A 44 3.41 -2.45 1.05
N VAL A 45 2.23 -3.07 1.03
CA VAL A 45 2.08 -4.49 0.75
C VAL A 45 1.95 -4.70 -0.75
N SER A 46 3.02 -5.24 -1.33
CA SER A 46 3.06 -5.62 -2.74
C SER A 46 2.59 -7.06 -2.95
N SER A 47 2.20 -7.34 -4.20
CA SER A 47 2.03 -8.70 -4.70
C SER A 47 3.29 -9.14 -5.46
N ARG A 48 3.17 -10.23 -6.24
CA ARG A 48 4.20 -10.72 -7.16
C ARG A 48 4.43 -9.82 -8.38
N TYR A 49 3.49 -8.92 -8.64
CA TYR A 49 3.55 -7.88 -9.67
C TYR A 49 2.63 -6.72 -9.26
N TRP A 50 2.38 -5.77 -10.16
CA TRP A 50 1.49 -4.63 -9.92
C TRP A 50 0.09 -5.08 -9.49
N ASN A 51 -0.42 -4.51 -8.40
CA ASN A 51 -1.72 -4.83 -7.81
C ASN A 51 -2.88 -4.31 -8.68
N MET A 52 -3.04 -4.89 -9.86
CA MET A 52 -3.99 -4.44 -10.86
C MET A 52 -4.76 -5.61 -11.48
N VAL A 53 -5.99 -5.34 -11.93
CA VAL A 53 -6.83 -6.29 -12.67
C VAL A 53 -7.49 -5.60 -13.86
N HIS A 54 -7.84 -6.36 -14.89
CA HIS A 54 -8.52 -5.84 -16.07
C HIS A 54 -9.85 -6.54 -16.38
N GLY A 55 -10.85 -5.75 -16.74
CA GLY A 55 -12.18 -6.23 -17.16
C GLY A 55 -13.20 -5.09 -17.20
N GLN A 56 -14.20 -5.20 -18.09
CA GLN A 56 -15.34 -4.28 -18.13
C GLN A 56 -16.41 -4.67 -17.11
N THR A 57 -16.58 -5.96 -16.85
CA THR A 57 -17.51 -6.51 -15.85
C THR A 57 -16.78 -7.33 -14.80
N PRO A 58 -17.39 -7.61 -13.63
CA PRO A 58 -16.80 -8.49 -12.63
C PRO A 58 -16.43 -9.88 -13.16
N GLU A 59 -17.25 -10.42 -14.08
CA GLU A 59 -17.01 -11.72 -14.71
C GLU A 59 -15.75 -11.67 -15.59
N GLU A 60 -15.59 -10.62 -16.41
CA GLU A 60 -14.38 -10.41 -17.19
C GLU A 60 -13.13 -10.22 -16.31
N VAL A 61 -13.26 -9.56 -15.15
CA VAL A 61 -12.16 -9.45 -14.18
C VAL A 61 -11.74 -10.83 -13.65
N LEU A 62 -12.67 -11.77 -13.51
CA LEU A 62 -12.34 -13.15 -13.11
C LEU A 62 -11.62 -13.93 -14.21
N GLU A 63 -11.79 -13.53 -15.47
CA GLU A 63 -11.08 -14.08 -16.63
C GLU A 63 -9.64 -13.55 -16.74
N ASP A 64 -9.31 -12.41 -16.13
CA ASP A 64 -7.93 -11.96 -15.90
C ASP A 64 -7.24 -12.84 -14.85
N LYS A 65 -6.89 -14.07 -15.25
CA LYS A 65 -6.33 -15.10 -14.37
C LYS A 65 -5.05 -14.65 -13.68
N GLU A 66 -4.23 -13.84 -14.35
CA GLU A 66 -3.02 -13.26 -13.78
C GLU A 66 -3.36 -12.19 -12.74
N GLY A 67 -4.22 -11.23 -13.08
CA GLY A 67 -4.71 -10.21 -12.14
C GLY A 67 -5.34 -10.82 -10.88
N VAL A 68 -6.19 -11.84 -11.03
CA VAL A 68 -6.79 -12.54 -9.88
C VAL A 68 -5.72 -13.30 -9.08
N GLN A 69 -4.70 -13.87 -9.72
CA GLN A 69 -3.57 -14.47 -8.99
C GLN A 69 -2.79 -13.42 -8.20
N ILE A 70 -2.56 -12.24 -8.78
CA ILE A 70 -1.95 -11.09 -8.10
C ILE A 70 -2.79 -10.70 -6.88
N MET A 71 -4.12 -10.64 -6.98
CA MET A 71 -4.98 -10.31 -5.84
C MET A 71 -4.90 -11.35 -4.72
N ARG A 72 -4.90 -12.64 -5.07
CA ARG A 72 -4.71 -13.72 -4.07
C ARG A 72 -3.36 -13.63 -3.38
N VAL A 73 -2.29 -13.30 -4.10
CA VAL A 73 -0.95 -13.14 -3.53
C VAL A 73 -0.88 -11.87 -2.65
N ALA A 74 -1.47 -10.76 -3.08
CA ALA A 74 -1.55 -9.53 -2.28
C ALA A 74 -2.22 -9.79 -0.92
N GLY A 75 -3.35 -10.51 -0.94
CA GLY A 75 -4.06 -10.90 0.29
C GLY A 75 -3.22 -11.80 1.20
N LYS A 76 -2.50 -12.78 0.63
CA LYS A 76 -1.58 -13.65 1.40
C LYS A 76 -0.44 -12.86 2.02
N ASN A 77 0.15 -11.93 1.27
CA ASN A 77 1.24 -11.08 1.73
C ASN A 77 0.77 -10.13 2.86
N MET A 78 -0.42 -9.55 2.73
CA MET A 78 -1.04 -8.73 3.77
C MET A 78 -1.26 -9.54 5.05
N ALA A 79 -1.87 -10.72 4.93
CA ALA A 79 -2.12 -11.59 6.06
C ALA A 79 -0.82 -12.03 6.76
N TRP A 80 0.23 -12.34 5.99
CA TRP A 80 1.55 -12.66 6.52
C TRP A 80 2.15 -11.46 7.27
N LEU A 81 2.15 -10.26 6.68
CA LEU A 81 2.70 -9.07 7.32
C LEU A 81 1.98 -8.72 8.62
N LEU A 82 0.64 -8.78 8.64
CA LEU A 82 -0.14 -8.57 9.86
C LEU A 82 0.23 -9.54 10.98
N ARG A 83 0.45 -10.83 10.65
CA ARG A 83 0.92 -11.82 11.62
C ARG A 83 2.33 -11.52 12.11
N CYS A 84 3.24 -11.09 11.23
CA CYS A 84 4.59 -10.68 11.61
C CYS A 84 4.58 -9.47 12.55
N MET A 85 3.75 -8.46 12.26
CA MET A 85 3.60 -7.28 13.11
C MET A 85 3.03 -7.64 14.49
N GLN A 86 2.01 -8.50 14.53
CA GLN A 86 1.44 -9.00 15.78
C GLN A 86 2.49 -9.77 16.61
N ALA A 87 3.23 -10.68 15.99
CA ALA A 87 4.30 -11.42 16.64
C ALA A 87 5.45 -10.50 17.11
N GLY A 88 5.76 -9.44 16.35
CA GLY A 88 6.72 -8.42 16.76
C GLY A 88 6.25 -7.65 17.99
N LYS A 89 4.99 -7.23 18.01
CA LYS A 89 4.36 -6.57 19.17
C LYS A 89 4.39 -7.44 20.42
N GLU A 90 4.10 -8.73 20.30
CA GLU A 90 4.17 -9.70 21.41
C GLU A 90 5.59 -9.88 21.95
N LYS A 91 6.61 -9.72 21.08
CA LYS A 91 8.03 -9.73 21.46
C LYS A 91 8.56 -8.38 21.94
N GLY A 92 7.69 -7.36 22.07
CA GLY A 92 8.09 -6.03 22.50
C GLY A 92 8.82 -5.20 21.43
N ILE A 93 8.72 -5.57 20.16
CA ILE A 93 9.22 -4.74 19.05
C ILE A 93 8.24 -3.59 18.84
N SER A 94 8.61 -2.40 19.31
CA SER A 94 7.85 -1.17 19.11
C SER A 94 8.14 -0.55 17.74
N HIS A 95 7.29 0.40 17.34
CA HIS A 95 7.60 1.28 16.22
C HIS A 95 8.91 2.06 16.50
N PRO A 96 9.69 2.37 15.45
CA PRO A 96 10.87 3.20 15.61
C PRO A 96 10.46 4.61 16.08
N GLU A 97 11.38 5.26 16.79
CA GLU A 97 11.23 6.67 17.16
C GLU A 97 11.13 7.52 15.90
N GLN A 98 10.22 8.50 15.90
CA GLN A 98 10.03 9.41 14.78
C GLN A 98 11.06 10.53 14.87
N GLU A 99 11.74 10.80 13.76
CA GLU A 99 12.61 11.96 13.66
C GLU A 99 11.81 13.26 13.52
N GLU A 100 12.39 14.36 14.00
CA GLU A 100 11.83 15.68 13.74
C GLU A 100 11.91 16.01 12.24
N ARG A 101 10.82 16.58 11.71
CA ARG A 101 10.75 16.93 10.29
C ARG A 101 11.68 18.10 9.97
N ILE A 102 12.71 17.85 9.16
CA ILE A 102 13.59 18.89 8.61
C ILE A 102 12.96 19.44 7.33
N ASN A 103 12.76 20.77 7.26
CA ASN A 103 12.36 21.46 6.04
C ASN A 103 13.57 22.18 5.43
N THR A 104 13.86 21.94 4.16
CA THR A 104 14.93 22.61 3.42
C THR A 104 14.34 23.40 2.27
N ASN A 105 14.68 24.68 2.15
CA ASN A 105 14.29 25.54 1.04
C ASN A 105 15.56 25.95 0.26
N PHE A 106 15.59 25.62 -1.03
CA PHE A 106 16.69 25.96 -1.94
C PHE A 106 16.44 27.24 -2.75
N ILE A 107 15.21 27.78 -2.72
CA ILE A 107 14.84 29.02 -3.40
C ILE A 107 15.11 30.19 -2.44
N ARG A 108 15.90 31.16 -2.91
CA ARG A 108 16.18 32.44 -2.21
C ARG A 108 15.35 33.56 -2.80
#